data_AF-A0A7C3Q338-F1
#
_entry.id   AF-A0A7C3Q338-F1
#
_cell.length_a   1.000
_cell.length_b   1.000
_cell.length_c   1.000
_cell.angle_alpha   90.00
_cell.angle_beta   90.00
_cell.angle_gamma   90.00
#
_symmetry.space_group_name_H-M   'P 1'
#
loop_
_entity.id
_entity.type
_entity.pdbx_description
1 polymer ?
#
loop_
_entity_poly.entity_id
_entity_poly.type
_entity_poly.pdbx_seq_one_letter_code
_entity_poly.pdbx_strand_id
1 'polypeptide(L)'
;MKLSHVLIDWYQEHKRDLPWRHTRDPYLIWLSEIILQQTRVEQGLPYYVRFTERYPTVFDLAEASEKEVLKLWQGLGYYSRARNLHATARLVVKEYKGIFPDTYDGLIRLKGIG
;
A
#
# COMPACT_ATOMS: atom_id res chain seq x y z
N MET A 1 -12.99 -22.51 24.73
CA MET A 1 -13.17 -21.56 23.60
C MET A 1 -11.79 -21.11 23.14
N LYS A 2 -11.46 -21.23 21.85
CA LYS A 2 -10.12 -20.90 21.34
C LYS A 2 -10.02 -19.39 21.16
N LEU A 3 -8.94 -18.77 21.66
CA LEU A 3 -8.71 -17.31 21.57
C LEU A 3 -8.92 -16.76 20.16
N SER A 4 -8.52 -17.50 19.13
CA SER A 4 -8.68 -17.10 17.73
C SER A 4 -10.14 -16.84 17.33
N HIS A 5 -11.09 -17.64 17.81
CA HIS A 5 -12.50 -17.44 17.48
C HIS A 5 -13.03 -16.15 18.11
N VAL A 6 -12.69 -15.92 19.37
CA VAL A 6 -13.08 -14.70 20.10
C VAL A 6 -12.60 -13.43 19.38
N LEU A 7 -11.35 -13.45 18.91
CA LEU A 7 -10.78 -12.31 18.19
C LEU A 7 -11.42 -12.10 16.81
N ILE A 8 -11.73 -13.19 16.10
CA ILE A 8 -12.39 -13.11 14.79
C ILE A 8 -13.81 -12.55 14.96
N ASP A 9 -14.57 -13.06 15.91
CA ASP A 9 -15.96 -12.62 16.16
C ASP A 9 -15.99 -11.13 16.54
N TRP A 10 -15.15 -10.72 17.49
CA TRP A 10 -15.00 -9.31 17.86
C TRP A 10 -14.59 -8.43 16.66
N TYR A 11 -13.67 -8.91 15.80
CA TYR A 11 -13.27 -8.16 14.62
C TYR A 11 -14.42 -8.01 13.63
N GLN A 12 -15.28 -9.02 13.43
CA GLN A 12 -16.42 -8.89 12.53
C GLN A 12 -17.42 -7.83 13.00
N GLU A 13 -17.62 -7.70 14.30
CA GLU A 13 -18.54 -6.72 14.90
C GLU A 13 -17.94 -5.31 14.99
N HIS A 14 -16.66 -5.17 15.31
CA HIS A 14 -16.04 -3.88 15.67
C HIS A 14 -15.02 -3.34 14.66
N LYS A 15 -14.77 -4.02 13.53
CA LYS A 15 -13.83 -3.50 12.53
C LYS A 15 -14.26 -2.13 12.02
N ARG A 16 -13.31 -1.20 12.00
CA ARG A 16 -13.46 0.08 11.29
C ARG A 16 -13.61 -0.15 9.79
N ASP A 17 -14.47 0.65 9.20
CA ASP A 17 -14.64 0.77 7.76
C ASP A 17 -13.44 1.53 7.16
N LEU A 18 -12.58 0.82 6.43
CA LEU A 18 -11.36 1.36 5.82
C LEU A 18 -11.28 0.88 4.38
N PRO A 19 -11.00 1.77 3.40
CA PRO A 19 -11.17 1.44 1.98
C PRO A 19 -10.27 0.29 1.51
N TRP A 20 -9.04 0.21 2.01
CA TRP A 20 -8.10 -0.89 1.71
C TRP A 20 -8.53 -2.25 2.27
N ARG A 21 -9.58 -2.34 3.09
CA ARG A 21 -10.15 -3.62 3.57
C ARG A 21 -11.25 -4.18 2.66
N HIS A 22 -11.73 -3.39 1.69
CA HIS A 22 -12.80 -3.79 0.76
C HIS A 22 -12.28 -4.32 -0.57
N THR A 23 -10.97 -4.53 -0.67
CA THR A 23 -10.32 -5.01 -1.87
C THR A 23 -9.42 -6.20 -1.57
N ARG A 24 -9.16 -7.00 -2.60
CA ARG A 24 -8.14 -8.05 -2.62
C ARG A 24 -6.99 -7.72 -3.57
N ASP A 25 -6.98 -6.51 -4.12
CA ASP A 25 -5.94 -6.05 -5.02
C ASP A 25 -4.62 -5.85 -4.25
N PRO A 26 -3.54 -6.60 -4.58
CA PRO A 26 -2.25 -6.46 -3.93
C PRO A 26 -1.68 -5.04 -4.01
N TYR A 27 -1.90 -4.32 -5.11
CA TYR A 27 -1.40 -2.96 -5.28
C TYR A 27 -2.03 -2.01 -4.27
N LEU A 28 -3.36 -2.06 -4.14
CA LEU A 28 -4.11 -1.18 -3.25
C LEU A 28 -3.81 -1.50 -1.78
N ILE A 29 -3.69 -2.78 -1.43
CA ILE A 29 -3.32 -3.20 -0.07
C ILE A 29 -1.89 -2.72 0.24
N TRP A 30 -0.93 -3.03 -0.63
CA TRP A 30 0.46 -2.62 -0.45
C TRP A 30 0.63 -1.10 -0.32
N LEU A 31 -0.05 -0.32 -1.17
CA LEU A 31 -0.04 1.14 -1.08
C LEU A 31 -0.50 1.63 0.31
N SER A 32 -1.57 1.05 0.86
CA SER A 32 -2.06 1.39 2.20
C SER A 32 -1.03 1.07 3.28
N GLU A 33 -0.38 -0.09 3.22
CA GLU A 33 0.63 -0.52 4.18
C GLU A 33 1.83 0.45 4.17
N ILE A 34 2.34 0.83 3.00
CA ILE A 34 3.45 1.80 2.90
C ILE A 34 3.06 3.18 3.43
N ILE A 35 1.83 3.65 3.16
CA ILE A 35 1.32 4.93 3.69
C ILE A 35 1.23 4.87 5.22
N LEU A 36 0.77 3.75 5.80
CA LEU A 36 0.50 3.60 7.23
C LEU A 36 1.73 3.28 8.07
N GLN A 37 2.88 2.97 7.47
CA GLN A 37 4.15 2.86 8.18
C GLN A 37 4.44 4.13 9.01
N GLN A 38 4.46 3.99 10.34
CA GLN A 38 4.65 5.09 11.29
C GLN A 38 3.71 6.30 11.05
N THR A 39 2.53 6.07 10.49
CA THR A 39 1.54 7.11 10.15
C THR A 39 0.18 6.70 10.69
N ARG A 40 -0.52 7.60 11.39
CA ARG A 40 -1.86 7.30 11.92
C ARG A 40 -2.87 7.16 10.79
N VAL A 41 -3.89 6.32 10.98
CA VAL A 41 -4.96 6.09 9.99
C VAL A 41 -5.63 7.39 9.53
N GLU A 42 -5.98 8.28 10.47
CA GLU A 42 -6.62 9.58 10.18
C GLU A 42 -5.76 10.47 9.26
N GLN A 43 -4.44 10.39 9.40
CA GLN A 43 -3.50 11.14 8.57
C GLN A 43 -3.24 10.45 7.23
N GLY A 44 -3.17 9.12 7.21
CA GLY A 44 -2.87 8.33 6.00
C GLY A 44 -4.05 8.21 5.04
N LEU A 45 -5.29 8.15 5.55
CA LEU A 45 -6.49 7.91 4.74
C LEU A 45 -6.68 8.92 3.59
N PRO A 46 -6.56 10.25 3.80
CA PRO A 46 -6.67 11.21 2.70
C PRO A 46 -5.58 11.03 1.63
N TYR A 47 -4.39 10.56 2.00
CA TYR A 47 -3.32 10.29 1.04
C TYR A 47 -3.61 9.03 0.25
N TYR A 48 -4.06 7.97 0.91
CA TYR A 48 -4.49 6.74 0.23
C TYR A 48 -5.51 7.05 -0.86
N VAL A 49 -6.58 7.78 -0.52
CA VAL A 49 -7.64 8.17 -1.48
C VAL A 49 -7.06 8.92 -2.68
N ARG A 50 -6.25 9.97 -2.45
CA ARG A 50 -5.63 10.73 -3.54
C ARG A 50 -4.69 9.89 -4.40
N PHE A 51 -3.94 8.97 -3.80
CA PHE A 51 -3.07 8.06 -4.54
C PHE A 51 -3.88 7.10 -5.40
N THR A 52 -4.94 6.50 -4.89
CA THR A 52 -5.79 5.57 -5.65
C THR A 52 -6.61 6.26 -6.73
N GLU A 53 -6.99 7.52 -6.53
CA GLU A 53 -7.65 8.32 -7.56
C GLU A 53 -6.67 8.71 -8.69
N ARG A 54 -5.44 9.09 -8.32
CA ARG A 54 -4.43 9.55 -9.28
C ARG A 54 -3.73 8.41 -10.02
N TYR A 55 -3.50 7.31 -9.32
CA TYR A 55 -2.82 6.11 -9.82
C TYR A 55 -3.69 4.87 -9.48
N PRO A 56 -4.74 4.59 -10.27
CA PRO A 56 -5.64 3.48 -9.98
C PRO A 56 -4.98 2.10 -10.01
N THR A 57 -3.91 1.96 -10.80
CA THR A 57 -3.16 0.71 -10.94
C THR A 57 -1.67 0.90 -10.67
N VAL A 58 -0.96 -0.21 -10.44
CA VAL A 58 0.50 -0.20 -10.31
C VAL A 58 1.20 0.30 -11.59
N PHE A 59 0.57 0.15 -12.76
CA PHE A 59 1.10 0.66 -14.03
C PHE A 59 1.08 2.19 -14.04
N ASP A 60 -0.02 2.81 -13.63
CA ASP A 60 -0.14 4.26 -13.54
C ASP A 60 0.90 4.85 -12.58
N LEU A 61 1.12 4.18 -11.44
CA LEU A 61 2.13 4.61 -10.48
C LEU A 61 3.56 4.41 -11.02
N ALA A 62 3.82 3.36 -11.79
CA ALA A 62 5.14 3.08 -12.35
C ALA A 62 5.53 4.05 -13.47
N GLU A 63 4.55 4.47 -14.28
CA GLU A 63 4.73 5.44 -15.37
C GLU A 63 4.89 6.88 -14.88
N ALA A 64 4.42 7.18 -13.67
CA ALA A 64 4.53 8.50 -13.07
C ALA A 64 5.99 9.00 -12.98
N SER A 65 6.14 10.32 -12.98
CA SER A 65 7.44 10.91 -12.62
C SER A 65 7.66 10.85 -11.11
N GLU A 66 8.91 10.68 -10.67
CA GLU A 66 9.23 10.72 -9.24
C GLU A 66 8.78 12.05 -8.61
N LYS A 67 8.92 13.17 -9.34
CA LYS A 67 8.49 14.48 -8.89
C LYS A 67 6.99 14.54 -8.56
N GLU A 68 6.14 13.93 -9.39
CA GLU A 68 4.69 13.88 -9.14
C GLU A 68 4.36 13.01 -7.93
N VAL A 69 4.99 11.85 -7.81
CA VAL A 69 4.81 10.97 -6.65
C VAL A 69 5.22 11.67 -5.35
N LEU A 70 6.37 12.34 -5.33
CA LEU A 70 6.84 13.09 -4.15
C LEU A 70 5.94 14.27 -3.83
N LYS A 71 5.38 14.95 -4.84
CA LYS A 71 4.40 16.03 -4.64
C LYS A 71 3.12 15.48 -4.00
N LEU A 72 2.61 14.34 -4.45
CA LEU A 72 1.42 13.73 -3.87
C LEU A 72 1.64 13.21 -2.44
N TRP A 73 2.89 12.81 -2.13
CA TRP A 73 3.34 12.38 -0.80
C TRP A 73 3.64 13.54 0.17
N GLN A 74 3.69 14.78 -0.32
CA GLN A 74 4.11 15.94 0.46
C GLN A 74 3.28 16.06 1.75
N GLY A 75 3.97 16.12 2.90
CA GLY A 75 3.36 16.22 4.23
C GLY A 75 3.28 14.92 5.03
N LEU A 76 3.42 13.74 4.41
CA LEU A 76 3.46 12.45 5.14
C LEU A 76 4.78 12.15 5.87
N GLY A 77 5.84 12.90 5.56
CA GLY A 77 7.19 12.61 6.06
C GLY A 77 7.79 11.32 5.49
N TYR A 78 9.01 10.98 5.93
CA TYR A 78 9.75 9.78 5.51
C TYR A 78 9.73 9.55 3.98
N TYR A 79 10.19 10.52 3.20
CA TYR A 79 10.14 10.52 1.72
C TYR A 79 10.87 9.33 1.06
N SER A 80 11.73 8.62 1.80
CA SER A 80 12.30 7.35 1.33
C SER A 80 11.21 6.30 1.06
N ARG A 81 10.09 6.30 1.80
CA ARG A 81 8.94 5.43 1.54
C ARG A 81 8.35 5.70 0.16
N ALA A 82 8.10 6.96 -0.19
CA ALA A 82 7.58 7.35 -1.49
C ALA A 82 8.51 6.95 -2.65
N ARG A 83 9.83 7.14 -2.47
CA ARG A 83 10.82 6.73 -3.47
C ARG A 83 10.90 5.22 -3.63
N ASN A 84 10.86 4.48 -2.52
CA ASN A 84 10.87 3.02 -2.55
C ASN A 84 9.57 2.46 -3.15
N LEU A 85 8.42 3.03 -2.78
CA LEU A 85 7.13 2.72 -3.38
C LEU A 85 7.21 2.85 -4.90
N HIS A 86 7.67 4.00 -5.40
CA HIS A 86 7.75 4.23 -6.83
C HIS A 86 8.77 3.30 -7.54
N ALA A 87 9.96 3.11 -6.95
CA ALA A 87 10.96 2.19 -7.48
C ALA A 87 10.44 0.75 -7.54
N THR A 88 9.71 0.30 -6.51
CA THR A 88 9.10 -1.03 -6.45
C THR A 88 7.95 -1.16 -7.44
N ALA A 89 7.11 -0.14 -7.63
CA ALA A 89 6.06 -0.17 -8.64
C ALA A 89 6.66 -0.39 -10.05
N ARG A 90 7.74 0.32 -10.38
CA ARG A 90 8.48 0.13 -11.64
C ARG A 90 9.07 -1.27 -11.76
N LEU A 91 9.64 -1.81 -10.68
CA LEU A 91 10.19 -3.16 -10.66
C LEU A 91 9.08 -4.21 -10.87
N VAL A 92 7.94 -4.08 -10.20
CA VAL A 92 6.79 -4.99 -10.33
C VAL A 92 6.24 -4.98 -11.75
N VAL A 93 6.10 -3.80 -12.37
CA VAL A 93 5.68 -3.70 -13.78
C VAL A 93 6.71 -4.33 -14.72
N LYS A 94 7.99 -4.02 -14.54
CA LYS A 94 9.06 -4.47 -15.44
C LYS A 94 9.32 -5.98 -15.36
N GLU A 95 9.47 -6.52 -14.16
CA GLU A 95 9.93 -7.90 -13.95
C GLU A 95 8.76 -8.88 -13.75
N TYR A 96 7.63 -8.40 -13.23
CA TYR A 96 6.48 -9.24 -12.87
C TYR A 96 5.20 -8.89 -13.63
N LYS A 97 5.30 -8.02 -14.66
CA LYS A 97 4.16 -7.63 -15.52
C LYS A 97 2.97 -7.07 -14.72
N GLY A 98 3.25 -6.37 -13.63
CA GLY A 98 2.23 -5.77 -12.75
C GLY A 98 1.64 -6.72 -11.71
N ILE A 99 2.07 -7.98 -11.67
CA ILE A 99 1.58 -8.99 -10.72
C ILE A 99 2.54 -9.06 -9.54
N PHE A 100 2.06 -8.80 -8.33
CA PHE A 100 2.90 -8.94 -7.14
C PHE A 100 3.21 -10.42 -6.88
N PRO A 101 4.44 -10.75 -6.40
CA PRO A 101 4.72 -12.09 -5.91
C PRO A 101 3.71 -12.53 -4.85
N ASP A 102 3.27 -13.77 -4.91
CA ASP A 102 2.30 -14.38 -3.98
C ASP A 102 2.98 -15.15 -2.83
N THR A 103 4.31 -15.16 -2.80
CA THR A 103 5.13 -15.81 -1.77
C THR A 103 5.82 -14.77 -0.90
N TYR A 104 5.99 -15.11 0.38
CA TYR A 104 6.76 -14.30 1.34
C TYR A 104 8.17 -13.98 0.81
N ASP A 105 8.89 -15.01 0.35
CA ASP A 105 10.25 -14.87 -0.17
C ASP A 105 10.34 -13.99 -1.43
N GLY A 106 9.26 -13.92 -2.22
CA GLY A 106 9.15 -13.01 -3.36
C GLY A 106 8.91 -11.57 -2.91
N LEU A 107 7.98 -11.36 -1.98
CA LEU A 107 7.61 -10.02 -1.49
C LEU A 107 8.75 -9.35 -0.73
N ILE A 108 9.48 -10.07 0.14
CA ILE A 108 10.55 -9.50 0.97
C ILE A 108 11.75 -8.99 0.16
N ARG A 109 11.87 -9.39 -1.12
CA ARG A 109 12.89 -8.89 -2.05
C ARG A 109 12.55 -7.52 -2.62
N LEU A 110 11.29 -7.09 -2.54
CA LEU A 110 10.84 -5.80 -3.05
C LEU A 110 11.25 -4.69 -2.09
N LYS A 111 11.77 -3.58 -2.63
CA LYS A 111 12.28 -2.48 -1.82
C LYS A 111 11.16 -1.83 -1.00
N GLY A 112 11.41 -1.64 0.30
CA GLY A 112 10.44 -1.04 1.23
C GLY A 112 9.40 -2.01 1.78
N ILE A 113 9.49 -3.30 1.43
CA ILE A 113 8.81 -4.40 2.11
C ILE A 113 9.84 -5.01 3.09
N GLY A 114 9.44 -5.18 4.35
CA GLY A 114 10.29 -5.63 5.45
C GLY A 114 9.50 -6.42 6.48
#